data_AF-A0A0L8BN68-F1
#
_entry.id   AF-A0A0L8BN68-F1
#
_cell.length_a   1.000
_cell.length_b   1.000
_cell.length_c   1.000
_cell.angle_alpha   90.00
_cell.angle_beta   90.00
_cell.angle_gamma   90.00
#
_symmetry.space_group_name_H-M   'P 1'
#
loop_
_entity.id
_entity.type
_entity.pdbx_description
1 polymer ?
#
loop_
_entity_poly.entity_id
_entity_poly.type
_entity_poly.pdbx_seq_one_letter_code
_entity_poly.pdbx_strand_id
1 'polypeptide(L)'
;MSEVQTIDIDFDVHKRIEAERQSFAETPNAVLRRLLGIDGRTTMVDTAPSSGRPWAGKGVTLPHGTKLRMEYNGRVHSGVIQNGAWNIEGGMYQSPSAAAGGVARTKDGKKTNLDGWIYWQVKRPEDAHWIALGSLRKPREPEIPLAEMF
;
A
#
# COMPACT_ATOMS: atom_id res chain seq x y z
N MET A 1 15.95 -31.70 0.27
CA MET A 1 16.16 -31.48 1.71
C MET A 1 16.50 -30.01 1.87
N SER A 2 15.73 -29.27 2.67
CA SER A 2 16.02 -27.85 2.92
C SER A 2 17.21 -27.75 3.88
N GLU A 3 18.19 -26.90 3.55
CA GLU A 3 19.32 -26.62 4.44
C GLU A 3 18.83 -25.82 5.66
N VAL A 4 19.27 -26.21 6.87
CA VAL A 4 18.93 -25.52 8.12
C VAL A 4 20.18 -24.88 8.70
N GLN A 5 20.03 -23.65 9.19
CA GLN A 5 21.11 -22.91 9.86
C GLN A 5 20.68 -22.56 11.29
N THR A 6 21.63 -22.62 12.22
CA THR A 6 21.43 -22.19 13.61
C THR A 6 21.68 -20.69 13.72
N ILE A 7 20.75 -19.99 14.39
CA ILE A 7 20.86 -18.56 14.70
C ILE A 7 20.65 -18.37 16.21
N ASP A 8 21.39 -17.45 16.81
CA ASP A 8 21.15 -17.00 18.18
C ASP A 8 20.16 -15.84 18.19
N ILE A 9 19.17 -15.91 19.07
CA ILE A 9 18.15 -14.88 19.28
C ILE A 9 18.02 -14.61 20.77
N ASP A 10 17.61 -13.40 21.13
CA ASP A 10 17.35 -13.07 22.53
C ASP A 10 16.07 -13.75 23.06
N PHE A 11 15.94 -13.75 24.38
CA PHE A 11 14.86 -14.43 25.08
C PHE A 11 13.47 -13.83 24.80
N ASP A 12 13.39 -12.54 24.48
CA ASP A 12 12.12 -11.88 24.16
C ASP A 12 11.63 -12.30 22.77
N VAL A 13 12.54 -12.35 21.79
CA VAL A 13 12.26 -12.87 20.45
C VAL A 13 11.82 -14.34 20.52
N HIS A 14 12.50 -15.17 21.31
CA HIS A 14 12.11 -16.57 21.50
C HIS A 14 10.68 -16.70 22.05
N LYS A 15 10.36 -15.95 23.12
CA LYS A 15 9.01 -15.91 23.69
C LYS A 15 7.96 -15.46 22.70
N ARG A 16 8.28 -14.44 21.89
CA ARG A 16 7.36 -13.90 20.89
C ARG A 16 7.04 -14.94 19.80
N ILE A 17 8.03 -15.71 19.36
CA ILE A 17 7.84 -16.81 18.40
C ILE A 17 6.96 -17.90 19.02
N GLU A 18 7.19 -18.28 20.28
CA GLU A 18 6.35 -19.30 20.93
C GLU A 18 4.92 -18.84 21.17
N ALA A 19 4.72 -17.59 21.59
CA ALA A 19 3.39 -17.02 21.85
C ALA A 19 2.52 -16.94 20.59
N GLU A 20 3.14 -16.87 19.41
CA GLU A 20 2.44 -16.80 18.13
C GLU A 20 2.06 -18.20 17.60
N ARG A 21 2.51 -19.30 18.24
CA ARG A 21 2.11 -20.66 17.85
C ARG A 21 0.60 -20.83 17.92
N GLN A 22 0.00 -21.26 16.81
CA GLN A 22 -1.45 -21.53 16.75
C GLN A 22 -1.80 -22.98 17.12
N SER A 23 -0.82 -23.88 17.12
CA SER A 23 -0.99 -25.28 17.48
C SER A 23 0.30 -25.87 18.07
N PHE A 24 0.15 -26.91 18.89
CA PHE A 24 1.27 -27.63 19.50
C PHE A 24 2.17 -28.34 18.48
N ALA A 25 1.65 -28.66 17.29
CA ALA A 25 2.41 -29.29 16.20
C ALA A 25 3.18 -28.29 15.33
N GLU A 26 3.01 -26.98 15.54
CA GLU A 26 3.66 -25.95 14.71
C GLU A 26 5.13 -25.80 15.10
N THR A 27 6.04 -25.87 14.12
CA THR A 27 7.48 -25.68 14.39
C THR A 27 7.83 -24.19 14.51
N PRO A 28 8.86 -23.79 15.27
CA PRO A 28 9.29 -22.38 15.33
C PRO A 28 9.63 -21.82 13.94
N ASN A 29 10.22 -22.65 13.07
CA ASN A 29 10.49 -22.28 11.69
C ASN A 29 9.20 -22.01 10.90
N ALA A 30 8.12 -22.76 11.10
CA ALA A 30 6.83 -22.49 10.47
C ALA A 30 6.19 -21.19 11.00
N VAL A 31 6.30 -20.91 12.31
CA VAL A 31 5.87 -19.63 12.89
C VAL A 31 6.67 -18.49 12.27
N LEU A 32 8.00 -18.60 12.23
CA LEU A 32 8.89 -17.60 11.63
C LEU A 32 8.56 -17.37 10.17
N ARG A 33 8.34 -18.44 9.40
CA ARG A 33 7.96 -18.34 7.99
C ARG A 33 6.58 -17.69 7.80
N ARG A 34 5.65 -17.81 8.75
CA ARG A 34 4.38 -17.05 8.73
C ARG A 34 4.59 -15.59 9.11
N LEU A 35 5.30 -15.32 10.20
CA LEU A 35 5.63 -13.97 10.68
C LEU A 35 6.40 -13.15 9.63
N LEU A 36 7.30 -13.81 8.91
CA LEU A 36 8.11 -13.23 7.83
C LEU A 36 7.43 -13.30 6.46
N GLY A 37 6.24 -13.92 6.34
CA GLY A 37 5.50 -14.04 5.08
C GLY A 37 6.17 -14.95 4.03
N ILE A 38 7.03 -15.89 4.44
CA ILE A 38 7.77 -16.84 3.60
C ILE A 38 6.89 -18.01 3.14
N ASP A 39 6.07 -18.59 4.03
CA ASP A 39 5.06 -19.60 3.66
C ASP A 39 3.82 -18.98 3.00
N GLY A 40 3.67 -17.65 3.19
CA GLY A 40 2.79 -16.77 2.46
C GLY A 40 3.41 -16.19 1.20
N ARG A 41 4.23 -16.95 0.47
CA ARG A 41 4.18 -16.83 -1.00
C ARG A 41 2.82 -17.40 -1.47
N THR A 42 1.67 -16.86 -1.08
CA THR A 42 1.02 -15.88 -1.98
C THR A 42 2.04 -14.87 -2.44
N THR A 43 2.86 -15.34 -3.38
CA THR A 43 3.30 -14.56 -4.50
C THR A 43 3.35 -13.06 -4.20
N MET A 44 4.56 -12.57 -3.93
CA MET A 44 4.99 -11.37 -4.66
C MET A 44 4.87 -11.73 -6.14
N VAL A 45 3.64 -11.75 -6.63
CA VAL A 45 3.37 -11.98 -8.01
C VAL A 45 3.69 -10.67 -8.68
N ASP A 46 4.86 -10.69 -9.28
CA ASP A 46 5.00 -10.29 -10.66
C ASP A 46 4.13 -11.19 -11.58
N THR A 47 2.84 -11.37 -11.27
CA THR A 47 1.86 -11.95 -12.19
C THR A 47 1.16 -10.77 -12.81
N ALA A 48 1.23 -10.79 -14.14
CA ALA A 48 0.25 -10.29 -15.08
C ALA A 48 -1.02 -9.68 -14.45
N PRO A 49 -1.50 -8.55 -14.97
CA PRO A 49 -2.55 -7.73 -14.35
C PRO A 49 -3.69 -8.60 -13.81
N SER A 50 -3.70 -8.78 -12.48
CA SER A 50 -4.81 -9.40 -11.80
C SER A 50 -6.03 -8.56 -12.15
N SER A 51 -7.06 -9.24 -12.65
CA SER A 51 -8.37 -8.73 -13.08
C SER A 51 -9.20 -8.20 -11.91
N GLY A 52 -8.55 -7.66 -10.88
CA GLY A 52 -9.15 -6.85 -9.84
C GLY A 52 -9.67 -5.54 -10.42
N ARG A 53 -10.75 -5.03 -9.82
CA ARG A 53 -11.34 -3.76 -10.26
C ARG A 53 -10.31 -2.62 -10.15
N PRO A 54 -10.16 -1.78 -11.20
CA PRO A 54 -9.39 -0.55 -11.07
C PRO A 54 -10.13 0.39 -10.10
N TRP A 55 -9.37 1.14 -9.31
CA TRP A 55 -9.93 2.27 -8.59
C TRP A 55 -10.06 3.45 -9.56
N ALA A 56 -11.22 4.09 -9.60
CA ALA A 56 -11.44 5.30 -10.38
C ALA A 56 -11.97 6.41 -9.49
N GLY A 57 -11.35 7.59 -9.54
CA GLY A 57 -11.76 8.73 -8.76
C GLY A 57 -11.28 10.05 -9.36
N LYS A 58 -12.18 11.05 -9.42
CA LYS A 58 -11.91 12.42 -9.92
C LYS A 58 -11.07 12.47 -11.21
N GLY A 59 -11.41 11.61 -12.18
CA GLY A 59 -10.76 11.55 -13.50
C GLY A 59 -9.44 10.76 -13.56
N VAL A 60 -9.03 10.12 -12.46
CA VAL A 60 -7.85 9.24 -12.41
C VAL A 60 -8.29 7.79 -12.24
N THR A 61 -7.72 6.90 -13.04
CA THR A 61 -7.95 5.46 -12.96
C THR A 61 -6.64 4.77 -12.61
N LEU A 62 -6.63 4.04 -11.50
CA LEU A 62 -5.51 3.25 -11.02
C LEU A 62 -5.85 1.77 -11.17
N PRO A 63 -5.11 1.01 -11.99
CA PRO A 63 -5.32 -0.42 -12.11
C PRO A 63 -5.04 -1.12 -10.77
N HIS A 64 -5.69 -2.27 -10.60
CA HIS A 64 -5.36 -3.15 -9.50
C HIS A 64 -3.87 -3.52 -9.52
N GLY A 65 -3.25 -3.60 -8.33
CA GLY A 65 -1.82 -3.82 -8.19
C GLY A 65 -0.97 -2.55 -8.33
N THR A 66 -1.58 -1.39 -8.59
CA THR A 66 -0.85 -0.11 -8.51
C THR A 66 -0.26 0.05 -7.11
N LYS A 67 1.06 0.23 -7.04
CA LYS A 67 1.77 0.50 -5.79
C LYS A 67 1.57 1.96 -5.40
N LEU A 68 1.42 2.19 -4.11
CA LEU A 68 1.14 3.49 -3.51
C LEU A 68 2.25 3.77 -2.49
N ARG A 69 2.77 4.99 -2.49
CA ARG A 69 3.67 5.45 -1.43
C ARG A 69 3.36 6.88 -1.07
N MET A 70 3.50 7.19 0.21
CA MET A 70 3.41 8.53 0.75
C MET A 70 4.52 8.69 1.77
N GLU A 71 5.31 9.74 1.64
CA GLU A 71 6.23 10.14 2.68
C GLU A 71 5.57 11.23 3.52
N TYR A 72 5.47 11.00 4.82
CA TYR A 72 4.90 11.98 5.76
C TYR A 72 5.65 11.95 7.08
N ASN A 73 6.08 13.11 7.55
CA ASN A 73 6.80 13.27 8.81
C ASN A 73 8.04 12.34 8.94
N GLY A 74 8.78 12.13 7.84
CA GLY A 74 9.95 11.25 7.79
C GLY A 74 9.63 9.75 7.81
N ARG A 75 8.35 9.36 7.76
CA ARG A 75 7.93 7.97 7.59
C ARG A 75 7.41 7.73 6.19
N VAL A 76 7.89 6.66 5.56
CA VAL A 76 7.38 6.21 4.27
C VAL A 76 6.27 5.19 4.53
N HIS A 77 5.06 5.58 4.18
CA HIS A 77 3.90 4.72 4.20
C HIS A 77 3.71 4.12 2.81
N SER A 78 3.54 2.81 2.74
CA SER A 78 3.40 2.09 1.47
C SER A 78 2.12 1.24 1.45
N GLY A 79 1.53 1.12 0.27
CA GLY A 79 0.29 0.40 0.06
C GLY A 79 0.13 -0.04 -1.38
N VAL A 80 -1.00 -0.67 -1.70
CA VAL A 80 -1.34 -1.09 -3.06
C VAL A 80 -2.83 -0.92 -3.29
N ILE A 81 -3.23 -0.71 -4.55
CA ILE A 81 -4.65 -0.76 -4.94
C ILE A 81 -5.08 -2.22 -5.03
N GLN A 82 -5.98 -2.64 -4.12
CA GLN A 82 -6.58 -3.97 -4.11
C GLN A 82 -8.07 -3.88 -4.37
N ASN A 83 -8.56 -4.56 -5.41
CA ASN A 83 -9.99 -4.62 -5.75
C ASN A 83 -10.72 -3.27 -5.76
N GLY A 84 -10.09 -2.25 -6.34
CA GLY A 84 -10.65 -0.90 -6.40
C GLY A 84 -10.62 -0.15 -5.07
N ALA A 85 -9.81 -0.58 -4.11
CA ALA A 85 -9.62 0.13 -2.84
C ALA A 85 -8.14 0.33 -2.54
N TRP A 86 -7.84 1.38 -1.77
CA TRP A 86 -6.52 1.72 -1.28
C TRP A 86 -6.23 0.85 -0.05
N ASN A 87 -5.35 -0.14 -0.19
CA ASN A 87 -4.90 -0.95 0.94
C ASN A 87 -3.51 -0.46 1.37
N ILE A 88 -3.42 0.20 2.52
CA ILE A 88 -2.19 0.80 3.04
C ILE A 88 -1.98 0.34 4.48
N GLU A 89 -0.85 -0.32 4.75
CA GLU A 89 -0.48 -0.78 6.09
C GLU A 89 -1.61 -1.55 6.83
N GLY A 90 -2.46 -2.28 6.09
CA GLY A 90 -3.61 -3.02 6.62
C GLY A 90 -4.90 -2.23 6.75
N GLY A 91 -4.90 -0.92 6.46
CA GLY A 91 -6.08 -0.07 6.35
C GLY A 91 -6.66 -0.06 4.93
N MET A 92 -7.97 -0.29 4.81
CA MET A 92 -8.68 -0.24 3.52
C MET A 92 -9.45 1.07 3.38
N TYR A 93 -9.17 1.84 2.33
CA TYR A 93 -9.76 3.15 2.08
C TYR A 93 -10.34 3.26 0.67
N GLN A 94 -11.40 4.04 0.52
CA GLN A 94 -12.09 4.24 -0.77
C GLN A 94 -11.67 5.54 -1.49
N SER A 95 -10.89 6.39 -0.84
CA SER A 95 -10.43 7.65 -1.42
C SER A 95 -9.02 8.03 -0.96
N PRO A 96 -8.25 8.75 -1.78
CA PRO A 96 -6.90 9.19 -1.44
C PRO A 96 -6.84 10.12 -0.23
N SER A 97 -7.88 10.94 -0.01
CA SER A 97 -7.98 11.78 1.19
C SER A 97 -8.25 10.95 2.45
N ALA A 98 -9.09 9.90 2.36
CA ALA A 98 -9.32 8.99 3.49
C ALA A 98 -8.06 8.17 3.82
N ALA A 99 -7.35 7.71 2.79
CA ALA A 99 -6.04 7.08 2.92
C ALA A 99 -5.02 8.02 3.58
N ALA A 100 -4.84 9.22 3.05
CA ALA A 100 -3.91 10.20 3.61
C ALA A 100 -4.26 10.54 5.07
N GLY A 101 -5.52 10.85 5.37
CA GLY A 101 -5.95 11.18 6.73
C GLY A 101 -5.95 10.00 7.70
N GLY A 102 -6.05 8.76 7.21
CA GLY A 102 -5.96 7.54 8.02
C GLY A 102 -4.52 7.20 8.39
N VAL A 103 -3.61 7.37 7.42
CA VAL A 103 -2.19 7.02 7.52
C VAL A 103 -1.39 8.14 8.20
N ALA A 104 -1.68 9.40 7.87
CA ALA A 104 -1.04 10.59 8.43
C ALA A 104 -1.61 11.01 9.81
N ARG A 105 -2.37 10.16 10.49
CA ARG A 105 -2.86 10.45 11.85
C ARG A 105 -1.66 10.76 12.75
N THR A 106 -1.59 12.01 13.20
CA THR A 106 -0.58 12.44 14.17
C THR A 106 -0.84 11.73 15.50
N LYS A 107 0.22 11.56 16.31
CA LYS A 107 0.19 10.95 17.66
C LYS A 107 -0.86 11.56 18.61
N ASP A 108 -1.44 12.70 18.23
CA ASP A 108 -2.42 13.51 18.95
C ASP A 108 -3.89 13.24 18.50
N GLY A 109 -4.14 12.31 17.57
CA GLY A 109 -5.48 11.94 17.11
C GLY A 109 -6.21 13.00 16.26
N LYS A 110 -5.53 14.11 15.91
CA LYS A 110 -6.10 15.18 15.09
C LYS A 110 -6.14 14.78 13.62
N LYS A 111 -7.34 14.82 13.01
CA LYS A 111 -7.54 14.74 11.56
C LYS A 111 -6.85 15.92 10.90
N THR A 112 -5.73 15.69 10.26
CA THR A 112 -5.07 16.69 9.41
C THR A 112 -5.76 16.69 8.05
N ASN A 113 -6.25 17.85 7.61
CA ASN A 113 -6.89 18.00 6.31
C ASN A 113 -5.81 18.06 5.23
N LEU A 114 -5.18 16.92 4.96
CA LEU A 114 -4.13 16.79 3.94
C LEU A 114 -4.75 16.54 2.58
N ASP A 115 -4.28 17.29 1.60
CA ASP A 115 -4.57 17.03 0.20
C ASP A 115 -3.88 15.74 -0.23
N GLY A 116 -4.52 14.59 0.00
CA GLY A 116 -3.95 13.28 -0.35
C GLY A 116 -3.48 13.19 -1.81
N TRP A 117 -3.99 14.02 -2.71
CA TRP A 117 -3.57 14.08 -4.11
C TRP A 117 -2.12 14.51 -4.33
N ILE A 118 -1.56 15.37 -3.48
CA ILE A 118 -0.18 15.86 -3.62
C ILE A 118 0.83 14.95 -2.91
N TYR A 119 0.40 14.26 -1.86
CA TYR A 119 1.28 13.42 -1.03
C TYR A 119 1.40 11.99 -1.56
N TRP A 120 0.36 11.47 -2.22
CA TRP A 120 0.39 10.13 -2.78
C TRP A 120 1.18 10.10 -4.09
N GLN A 121 2.15 9.21 -4.14
CA GLN A 121 2.81 8.78 -5.36
C GLN A 121 2.35 7.37 -5.69
N VAL A 122 2.13 7.13 -6.98
CA VAL A 122 1.66 5.86 -7.51
C VAL A 122 2.65 5.30 -8.51
N LYS A 123 2.80 3.99 -8.52
CA LYS A 123 3.55 3.28 -9.54
C LYS A 123 2.63 2.20 -10.09
N ARG A 124 2.06 2.47 -11.27
CA ARG A 124 1.24 1.47 -11.97
C ARG A 124 2.16 0.33 -12.43
N PRO A 125 1.62 -0.87 -12.67
CA PRO A 125 2.40 -1.97 -13.25
C PRO A 125 3.05 -1.60 -14.59
N GLU A 126 2.44 -0.69 -15.35
CA GLU A 126 2.99 -0.14 -16.60
C GLU A 126 4.04 0.96 -16.41
N ASP A 127 4.16 1.56 -15.21
CA ASP A 127 5.08 2.65 -14.96
C ASP A 127 6.45 2.16 -14.46
N ALA A 128 7.53 2.63 -15.07
CA ALA A 128 8.89 2.38 -14.58
C ALA A 128 9.18 3.15 -13.27
N HIS A 129 8.62 4.34 -13.11
CA HIS A 129 8.90 5.27 -12.02
C HIS A 129 7.66 5.60 -11.20
N TRP A 130 7.86 6.18 -10.02
CA TRP A 130 6.77 6.69 -9.20
C TRP A 130 6.29 8.03 -9.74
N ILE A 131 4.99 8.14 -9.98
CA ILE A 131 4.32 9.32 -10.52
C ILE A 131 3.45 9.93 -9.41
N ALA A 132 3.47 11.25 -9.26
CA ALA A 132 2.57 11.91 -8.31
C ALA A 132 1.11 11.70 -8.72
N LEU A 133 0.25 11.30 -7.79
CA LEU A 133 -1.17 11.06 -8.07
C LEU A 133 -1.86 12.30 -8.64
N GLY A 134 -1.50 13.48 -8.14
CA GLY A 134 -1.99 14.77 -8.63
C GLY A 134 -1.68 15.02 -10.10
N SER A 135 -0.55 14.52 -10.62
CA SER A 135 -0.16 14.67 -12.03
C SER A 135 -0.98 13.80 -12.98
N LEU A 136 -1.67 12.77 -12.47
CA LEU A 136 -2.54 11.90 -13.27
C LEU A 136 -3.93 12.50 -13.49
N ARG A 137 -4.31 13.53 -12.74
CA ARG A 137 -5.54 14.26 -13.04
C ARG A 137 -5.37 14.87 -14.41
N LYS A 138 -6.27 14.53 -15.34
CA LYS A 138 -6.44 15.34 -16.55
C LYS A 138 -6.58 16.80 -16.08
N PRO A 139 -5.79 17.74 -16.62
CA PRO A 139 -6.09 19.14 -16.42
C PRO A 139 -7.54 19.31 -16.83
N ARG A 140 -8.31 20.03 -16.01
CA ARG A 140 -9.57 20.58 -16.45
C ARG A 140 -9.19 21.37 -17.71
N GLU A 141 -9.57 20.88 -18.88
CA GLU A 141 -9.40 21.61 -20.13
C GLU A 141 -9.88 23.04 -19.83
N PRO A 142 -9.06 24.08 -20.04
CA PRO A 142 -9.57 25.42 -19.88
C PRO A 142 -10.77 25.51 -20.82
N GLU A 143 -11.94 25.62 -20.21
CA GLU A 143 -13.20 25.93 -20.87
C GLU A 143 -12.96 27.32 -21.48
N ILE A 144 -12.41 27.34 -22.71
CA ILE A 144 -12.21 28.57 -23.47
C ILE A 144 -13.60 29.18 -23.55
N PRO A 145 -13.86 30.34 -22.92
CA PRO A 145 -15.17 30.94 -22.98
C PRO A 145 -15.48 31.23 -24.45
N LEU A 146 -16.65 30.77 -24.91
CA LEU A 146 -17.18 30.95 -26.27
C LEU A 146 -17.32 32.44 -26.69
N ALA A 147 -16.96 33.37 -25.82
CA ALA A 147 -17.04 34.82 -26.02
C ALA A 147 -15.91 35.40 -26.92
N GLU A 148 -14.90 34.64 -27.30
CA GLU A 148 -13.83 35.10 -28.22
C GLU A 148 -13.79 34.32 -29.55
N MET A 149 -14.94 33.84 -30.04
CA MET A 149 -15.07 33.19 -31.35
C MET A 149 -15.85 34.00 -32.40
N PHE A 150 -16.06 35.31 -32.19
CA PHE A 150 -16.62 36.21 -33.20
C PHE A 150 -15.93 37.57 -33.20
#